data_AF-E0WQX2-F1
#
_entry.id   AF-E0WQX2-F1
#
_cell.length_a   1.000
_cell.length_b   1.000
_cell.length_c   1.000
_cell.angle_alpha   90.00
_cell.angle_beta   90.00
_cell.angle_gamma   90.00
#
_symmetry.space_group_name_H-M   'P 1'
#
loop_
_entity.id
_entity.type
_entity.pdbx_description
1 polymer ?
#
loop_
_entity_poly.entity_id
_entity_poly.type
_entity_poly.pdbx_seq_one_letter_code
_entity_poly.pdbx_strand_id
1 'polypeptide(L)'
;MVLSGDEGNNTLGLGRGYAAGGKGTDTYNILRNQSAVAAKIVLKEHAVPQEYSKVLLDYDAIDIASVQLSGEDVYLELRGDNGARTELRLENMYRLHADGQKKSLQHSYVLYTRDGLRITGWPQTVNRAVDGQWPSLTPLVAHYLPDSDQSRRAFLSTARPEDIQVKFITPSRDGEKQVKVTIKGKPVSRHENNNPTLVPHFLQLAQVGTKFSTQMQGDKRNNTLSTTLLPGDEENNRLWHRHSKDSLKGKGGADRYQVHAGAREVEIDNQDDGSENDGEIAQDILMLPWDFEDMRIAQQGLDVVLTHASDPHSHPTVRIKRFMQHKNNRHLWLQDKNGVIDELQVTAKHQLLFYGLGEEAKPVHQEAARASSLLLEAMSGFTSSRHSSPDPAIPALLVRIDPSAASLGGIPAKSIRIQMQN
;
A
#
# COMPACT_ATOMS: atom_id res chain seq x y z
N MET A 1 0.15 40.12 -2.29
CA MET A 1 -0.57 39.56 -3.45
C MET A 1 -1.73 38.74 -2.91
N VAL A 2 -2.91 38.92 -3.49
CA VAL A 2 -4.13 38.18 -3.20
C VAL A 2 -4.64 37.66 -4.54
N LEU A 3 -5.00 36.39 -4.60
CA LEU A 3 -5.69 35.78 -5.73
C LEU A 3 -7.02 35.23 -5.23
N SER A 4 -8.05 35.31 -6.07
CA SER A 4 -9.38 34.77 -5.83
C SER A 4 -9.90 34.16 -7.13
N GLY A 5 -10.37 32.93 -7.07
CA GLY A 5 -11.38 32.42 -7.99
C GLY A 5 -12.79 32.75 -7.50
N ASP A 6 -13.79 32.19 -8.17
CA ASP A 6 -15.23 32.42 -7.93
C ASP A 6 -15.98 31.07 -7.76
N GLU A 7 -16.89 30.71 -8.67
CA GLU A 7 -17.47 29.37 -8.75
C GLU A 7 -16.91 28.63 -9.97
N GLY A 8 -16.49 27.37 -9.78
CA GLY A 8 -15.91 26.51 -10.81
C GLY A 8 -14.49 26.07 -10.47
N ASN A 9 -13.80 25.46 -11.44
CA ASN A 9 -12.44 24.98 -11.25
C ASN A 9 -11.45 26.06 -11.74
N ASN A 10 -10.79 26.77 -10.82
CA ASN A 10 -9.82 27.80 -11.16
C ASN A 10 -8.37 27.30 -11.06
N THR A 11 -7.42 28.09 -11.55
CA THR A 11 -5.99 27.77 -11.52
C THR A 11 -5.18 28.99 -11.10
N LEU A 12 -4.54 28.93 -9.93
CA LEU A 12 -3.99 30.10 -9.23
C LEU A 12 -2.50 29.89 -8.95
N GLY A 13 -1.64 30.71 -9.58
CA GLY A 13 -0.18 30.61 -9.46
C GLY A 13 0.44 31.63 -8.53
N LEU A 14 1.16 31.20 -7.50
CA LEU A 14 1.78 32.09 -6.52
C LEU A 14 3.07 31.55 -5.88
N GLY A 15 4.04 32.44 -5.68
CA GLY A 15 5.25 32.20 -4.87
C GLY A 15 5.27 33.00 -3.55
N ARG A 16 4.19 33.72 -3.23
CA ARG A 16 3.95 34.44 -1.96
C ARG A 16 2.55 35.04 -1.91
N GLY A 17 1.99 35.22 -0.71
CA GLY A 17 0.73 35.92 -0.47
C GLY A 17 -0.41 34.96 -0.12
N TYR A 18 -1.61 35.27 -0.60
CA TYR A 18 -2.83 34.52 -0.31
C TYR A 18 -3.53 34.14 -1.62
N ALA A 19 -4.11 32.95 -1.67
CA ALA A 19 -5.05 32.53 -2.70
C ALA A 19 -6.28 31.88 -2.06
N ALA A 20 -7.46 32.18 -2.61
CA ALA A 20 -8.67 31.39 -2.39
C ALA A 20 -9.16 30.86 -3.74
N GLY A 21 -9.49 29.58 -3.79
CA GLY A 21 -10.01 28.90 -4.98
C GLY A 21 -11.44 29.32 -5.19
N GLY A 22 -12.35 28.76 -4.41
CA GLY A 22 -13.75 29.17 -4.41
C GLY A 22 -14.66 28.02 -4.04
N LYS A 23 -15.58 27.65 -4.94
CA LYS A 23 -16.30 26.38 -4.91
C LYS A 23 -15.90 25.55 -6.14
N GLY A 24 -15.37 24.34 -5.93
CA GLY A 24 -14.98 23.45 -7.01
C GLY A 24 -13.69 22.67 -6.74
N THR A 25 -13.09 22.19 -7.84
CA THR A 25 -11.82 21.45 -7.85
C THR A 25 -10.70 22.37 -8.35
N ASP A 26 -10.21 23.24 -7.46
CA ASP A 26 -9.19 24.23 -7.78
C ASP A 26 -7.78 23.65 -7.94
N THR A 27 -6.89 24.39 -8.58
CA THR A 27 -5.49 24.01 -8.79
C THR A 27 -4.52 25.15 -8.46
N TYR A 28 -3.70 24.96 -7.42
CA TYR A 28 -2.71 25.94 -6.97
C TYR A 28 -1.32 25.59 -7.48
N ASN A 29 -0.69 26.52 -8.21
CA ASN A 29 0.68 26.35 -8.69
C ASN A 29 1.63 27.10 -7.75
N ILE A 30 2.28 26.36 -6.87
CA ILE A 30 3.17 26.88 -5.82
C ILE A 30 4.58 27.03 -6.38
N LEU A 31 4.95 28.28 -6.69
CA LEU A 31 6.22 28.60 -7.32
C LEU A 31 7.37 28.57 -6.31
N ARG A 32 8.53 28.04 -6.72
CA ARG A 32 9.70 27.90 -5.86
C ARG A 32 10.27 29.24 -5.44
N ASN A 33 10.52 29.43 -4.15
CA ASN A 33 11.13 30.67 -3.65
C ASN A 33 12.60 30.77 -4.07
N GLN A 34 12.92 31.78 -4.88
CA GLN A 34 14.29 32.07 -5.32
C GLN A 34 14.98 33.15 -4.47
N SER A 35 14.30 33.69 -3.44
CA SER A 35 14.81 34.75 -2.58
C SER A 35 15.35 34.21 -1.25
N ALA A 36 16.40 34.84 -0.72
CA ALA A 36 16.86 34.60 0.65
C ALA A 36 15.84 35.02 1.72
N VAL A 37 14.85 35.84 1.37
CA VAL A 37 13.71 36.17 2.25
C VAL A 37 12.70 35.02 2.21
N ALA A 38 12.38 34.45 3.37
CA ALA A 38 11.39 33.39 3.49
C ALA A 38 10.02 33.81 2.94
N ALA A 39 9.42 32.98 2.10
CA ALA A 39 8.09 33.21 1.57
C ALA A 39 7.01 32.67 2.51
N LYS A 40 5.84 33.31 2.51
CA LYS A 40 4.60 32.82 3.14
C LYS A 40 3.52 32.74 2.07
N ILE A 41 2.84 31.60 2.00
CA ILE A 41 1.71 31.33 1.11
C ILE A 41 0.56 30.81 1.96
N VAL A 42 -0.63 31.39 1.78
CA VAL A 42 -1.87 30.91 2.41
C VAL A 42 -2.84 30.47 1.32
N LEU A 43 -3.34 29.26 1.41
CA LEU A 43 -4.44 28.73 0.59
C LEU A 43 -5.68 28.62 1.46
N LYS A 44 -6.86 28.97 0.93
CA LYS A 44 -8.14 28.84 1.61
C LYS A 44 -9.20 28.33 0.64
N GLU A 45 -10.07 27.46 1.12
CA GLU A 45 -11.19 26.93 0.34
C GLU A 45 -12.53 27.07 1.06
N HIS A 46 -13.61 27.00 0.29
CA HIS A 46 -14.93 26.78 0.88
C HIS A 46 -15.05 25.31 1.29
N ALA A 47 -15.57 25.06 2.49
CA ALA A 47 -15.73 23.72 3.03
C ALA A 47 -16.91 22.99 2.35
N VAL A 48 -16.65 22.39 1.18
CA VAL A 48 -17.63 21.60 0.42
C VAL A 48 -17.31 20.10 0.60
N PRO A 49 -18.23 19.29 1.15
CA PRO A 49 -18.02 17.86 1.30
C PRO A 49 -17.76 17.18 -0.06
N GLN A 50 -16.81 16.22 -0.07
CA GLN A 50 -16.39 15.42 -1.24
C GLN A 50 -15.59 16.17 -2.32
N GLU A 51 -15.48 17.50 -2.28
CA GLU A 51 -14.55 18.25 -3.15
C GLU A 51 -13.09 18.13 -2.66
N TYR A 52 -12.15 18.38 -3.57
CA TYR A 52 -10.72 18.46 -3.26
C TYR A 52 -10.02 19.43 -4.21
N SER A 53 -8.96 20.09 -3.73
CA SER A 53 -8.13 20.98 -4.56
C SER A 53 -6.73 20.41 -4.76
N LYS A 54 -6.13 20.68 -5.92
CA LYS A 54 -4.81 20.21 -6.33
C LYS A 54 -3.77 21.26 -5.96
N VAL A 55 -2.62 20.85 -5.42
CA VAL A 55 -1.50 21.74 -5.12
C VAL A 55 -0.28 21.24 -5.86
N LEU A 56 0.06 21.88 -6.99
CA LEU A 56 1.23 21.56 -7.80
C LEU A 56 2.42 22.34 -7.24
N LEU A 57 3.37 21.63 -6.65
CA LEU A 57 4.57 22.20 -6.04
C LEU A 57 5.74 22.21 -7.05
N ASP A 58 6.37 23.37 -7.27
CA ASP A 58 7.69 23.47 -7.94
C ASP A 58 8.82 23.09 -6.96
N TYR A 59 8.60 22.00 -6.23
CA TYR A 59 9.45 21.46 -5.19
C TYR A 59 9.47 19.93 -5.33
N ASP A 60 10.64 19.33 -5.12
CA ASP A 60 10.81 17.88 -5.09
C ASP A 60 10.30 17.35 -3.74
N ALA A 61 9.99 16.06 -3.63
CA ALA A 61 9.35 15.52 -2.42
C ALA A 61 10.19 15.71 -1.15
N ILE A 62 11.52 15.65 -1.28
CA ILE A 62 12.48 15.84 -0.20
C ILE A 62 12.54 17.29 0.33
N ASP A 63 12.08 18.27 -0.46
CA ASP A 63 12.01 19.69 -0.06
C ASP A 63 10.94 19.92 1.02
N ILE A 64 9.96 19.02 1.14
CA ILE A 64 8.90 19.10 2.15
C ILE A 64 9.49 18.66 3.50
N ALA A 65 10.02 19.62 4.24
CA ALA A 65 10.74 19.38 5.50
C ALA A 65 9.80 18.98 6.66
N SER A 66 8.54 19.43 6.65
CA SER A 66 7.54 19.05 7.66
C SER A 66 6.11 19.28 7.19
N VAL A 67 5.16 18.59 7.84
CA VAL A 67 3.70 18.81 7.76
C VAL A 67 3.16 18.81 9.19
N GLN A 68 2.46 19.87 9.61
CA GLN A 68 2.03 20.07 11.00
C GLN A 68 0.61 20.66 11.10
N LEU A 69 -0.21 20.12 11.99
CA LEU A 69 -1.51 20.70 12.37
C LEU A 69 -1.29 21.74 13.48
N SER A 70 -1.75 22.97 13.26
CA SER A 70 -1.72 24.02 14.30
C SER A 70 -2.97 24.88 14.23
N GLY A 71 -3.68 24.99 15.36
CA GLY A 71 -5.03 25.57 15.37
C GLY A 71 -5.99 24.75 14.49
N GLU A 72 -6.53 25.38 13.45
CA GLU A 72 -7.41 24.76 12.43
C GLU A 72 -6.73 24.62 11.06
N ASP A 73 -5.47 25.04 10.95
CA ASP A 73 -4.70 25.02 9.71
C ASP A 73 -3.69 23.87 9.65
N VAL A 74 -3.32 23.48 8.43
CA VAL A 74 -2.13 22.64 8.19
C VAL A 74 -1.00 23.50 7.62
N TYR A 75 0.17 23.42 8.24
CA TYR A 75 1.39 24.09 7.82
C TYR A 75 2.34 23.08 7.17
N LEU A 76 2.89 23.43 6.02
CA LEU A 76 3.99 22.73 5.36
C LEU A 76 5.20 23.66 5.31
N GLU A 77 6.36 23.15 5.74
CA GLU A 77 7.64 23.82 5.53
C GLU A 77 8.32 23.26 4.28
N LEU A 78 8.52 24.12 3.28
CA LEU A 78 9.24 23.80 2.05
C LEU A 78 10.62 24.46 2.08
N ARG A 79 11.66 23.72 1.68
CA ARG A 79 13.05 24.18 1.58
C ARG A 79 13.61 23.80 0.22
N GLY A 80 13.84 24.78 -0.66
CA GLY A 80 14.46 24.50 -1.97
C GLY A 80 15.98 24.30 -1.85
N ASP A 81 16.59 23.73 -2.89
CA ASP A 81 18.04 23.44 -2.98
C ASP A 81 18.95 24.67 -2.71
N ASN A 82 18.42 25.88 -2.89
CA ASN A 82 19.07 27.16 -2.58
C ASN A 82 19.00 27.56 -1.09
N GLY A 83 18.45 26.71 -0.22
CA GLY A 83 18.19 27.00 1.19
C GLY A 83 16.99 27.93 1.45
N ALA A 84 16.27 28.37 0.41
CA ALA A 84 15.16 29.30 0.58
C ALA A 84 13.92 28.59 1.16
N ARG A 85 13.43 29.13 2.27
CA ARG A 85 12.25 28.64 3.00
C ARG A 85 10.96 29.20 2.41
N THR A 86 9.94 28.37 2.32
CA THR A 86 8.55 28.77 2.10
C THR A 86 7.67 28.09 3.14
N GLU A 87 6.84 28.88 3.82
CA GLU A 87 5.76 28.40 4.68
C GLU A 87 4.47 28.38 3.86
N LEU A 88 3.89 27.18 3.69
CA LEU A 88 2.62 26.98 3.00
C LEU A 88 1.55 26.61 4.04
N ARG A 89 0.56 27.49 4.23
CA ARG A 89 -0.54 27.33 5.18
C ARG A 89 -1.83 27.00 4.44
N LEU A 90 -2.40 25.83 4.72
CA LEU A 90 -3.73 25.41 4.29
C LEU A 90 -4.72 25.86 5.37
N GLU A 91 -5.31 27.04 5.19
CA GLU A 91 -6.14 27.71 6.19
C GLU A 91 -7.46 26.96 6.45
N ASN A 92 -7.81 26.79 7.73
CA ASN A 92 -9.06 26.17 8.20
C ASN A 92 -9.36 24.77 7.61
N MET A 93 -8.32 24.02 7.23
CA MET A 93 -8.44 22.65 6.69
C MET A 93 -9.12 21.68 7.67
N TYR A 94 -9.10 21.96 8.98
CA TYR A 94 -9.72 21.15 10.04
C TYR A 94 -10.58 21.98 11.01
N ARG A 95 -11.89 21.69 11.09
CA ARG A 95 -12.80 22.30 12.07
C ARG A 95 -12.86 21.51 13.38
N LEU A 96 -12.71 22.21 14.49
CA LEU A 96 -12.90 21.71 15.86
C LEU A 96 -14.39 21.51 16.16
N HIS A 97 -14.72 20.37 16.79
CA HIS A 97 -16.06 20.06 17.27
C HIS A 97 -16.32 20.79 18.61
N ALA A 98 -17.60 20.96 18.95
CA ALA A 98 -18.01 21.66 20.18
C ALA A 98 -17.57 20.96 21.48
N ASP A 99 -17.13 19.69 21.40
CA ASP A 99 -16.54 18.94 22.52
C ASP A 99 -15.08 19.32 22.85
N GLY A 100 -14.39 20.03 21.94
CA GLY A 100 -12.97 20.36 22.06
C GLY A 100 -12.01 19.15 21.96
N GLN A 101 -12.52 17.96 21.67
CA GLN A 101 -11.81 16.69 21.58
C GLN A 101 -11.62 16.20 20.14
N LYS A 102 -12.47 16.62 19.21
CA LYS A 102 -12.44 16.11 17.83
C LYS A 102 -12.28 17.22 16.80
N LYS A 103 -11.52 16.95 15.74
CA LYS A 103 -11.46 17.74 14.52
C LYS A 103 -11.97 16.93 13.34
N SER A 104 -12.66 17.58 12.41
CA SER A 104 -13.04 17.01 11.11
C SER A 104 -12.40 17.79 9.98
N LEU A 105 -11.91 17.07 8.96
CA LEU A 105 -11.45 17.66 7.70
C LEU A 105 -12.58 18.50 7.09
N GLN A 106 -12.26 19.66 6.52
CA GLN A 106 -13.21 20.58 5.90
C GLN A 106 -13.08 20.64 4.39
N HIS A 107 -11.86 20.51 3.88
CA HIS A 107 -11.54 20.39 2.46
C HIS A 107 -10.31 19.48 2.32
N SER A 108 -10.25 18.69 1.24
CA SER A 108 -9.10 17.84 0.97
C SER A 108 -8.16 18.51 -0.02
N TYR A 109 -6.85 18.44 0.22
CA TYR A 109 -5.84 18.89 -0.74
C TYR A 109 -5.07 17.68 -1.29
N VAL A 110 -4.81 17.63 -2.59
CA VAL A 110 -3.95 16.62 -3.20
C VAL A 110 -2.67 17.31 -3.65
N LEU A 111 -1.55 17.00 -3.00
CA LEU A 111 -0.26 17.61 -3.34
C LEU A 111 0.40 16.82 -4.46
N TYR A 112 1.04 17.51 -5.40
CA TYR A 112 1.83 16.94 -6.48
C TYR A 112 3.22 17.57 -6.45
N THR A 113 4.26 16.75 -6.31
CA THR A 113 5.66 17.21 -6.29
C THR A 113 6.25 17.22 -7.71
N ARG A 114 7.27 18.05 -7.92
CA ARG A 114 7.95 18.23 -9.21
C ARG A 114 8.65 16.96 -9.71
N ASP A 115 9.08 16.11 -8.79
CA ASP A 115 9.68 14.79 -9.02
C ASP A 115 8.66 13.64 -9.05
N GLY A 116 7.36 13.96 -9.13
CA GLY A 116 6.31 13.02 -9.55
C GLY A 116 5.55 12.29 -8.44
N LEU A 117 5.62 12.72 -7.18
CA LEU A 117 4.80 12.15 -6.11
C LEU A 117 3.45 12.87 -5.96
N ARG A 118 2.36 12.09 -5.97
CA ARG A 118 1.01 12.50 -5.55
C ARG A 118 0.77 12.10 -4.09
N ILE A 119 0.67 13.09 -3.20
CA ILE A 119 0.50 12.90 -1.75
C ILE A 119 -0.96 13.08 -1.36
N THR A 120 -1.46 12.14 -0.56
CA THR A 120 -2.87 11.96 -0.16
C THR A 120 -2.97 11.35 1.24
N GLY A 121 -4.18 11.05 1.73
CA GLY A 121 -4.38 10.31 2.99
C GLY A 121 -4.61 11.18 4.22
N TRP A 122 -5.01 12.45 4.06
CA TRP A 122 -5.38 13.32 5.18
C TRP A 122 -6.46 12.65 6.07
N PRO A 123 -6.23 12.52 7.39
CA PRO A 123 -7.20 11.95 8.30
C PRO A 123 -8.54 12.69 8.22
N GLN A 124 -9.64 11.98 7.95
CA GLN A 124 -10.98 12.57 7.88
C GLN A 124 -11.43 13.14 9.23
N THR A 125 -10.97 12.53 10.32
CA THR A 125 -11.12 13.05 11.68
C THR A 125 -9.84 12.87 12.47
N VAL A 126 -9.50 13.85 13.30
CA VAL A 126 -8.37 13.81 14.24
C VAL A 126 -8.93 13.93 15.65
N ASN A 127 -8.67 12.93 16.49
CA ASN A 127 -9.04 12.96 17.90
C ASN A 127 -7.86 13.51 18.72
N ARG A 128 -8.16 14.23 19.81
CA ARG A 128 -7.17 14.77 20.73
C ARG A 128 -6.51 13.65 21.53
N ALA A 129 -5.20 13.78 21.77
CA ALA A 129 -4.46 12.83 22.59
C ALA A 129 -4.73 13.06 24.10
N VAL A 130 -4.42 12.06 24.92
CA VAL A 130 -4.69 12.04 26.37
C VAL A 130 -3.91 13.14 27.13
N ASP A 131 -2.79 13.60 26.56
CA ASP A 131 -1.99 14.72 27.06
C ASP A 131 -2.54 16.11 26.64
N GLY A 132 -3.65 16.16 25.89
CA GLY A 132 -4.24 17.38 25.38
C GLY A 132 -3.61 17.92 24.10
N GLN A 133 -2.63 17.23 23.49
CA GLN A 133 -2.07 17.60 22.20
C GLN A 133 -2.90 17.07 21.03
N TRP A 134 -2.64 17.58 19.82
CA TRP A 134 -3.16 16.99 18.59
C TRP A 134 -2.11 16.02 18.02
N PRO A 135 -2.47 14.78 17.67
CA PRO A 135 -1.54 13.83 17.08
C PRO A 135 -1.11 14.26 15.67
N SER A 136 -0.03 13.68 15.16
CA SER A 136 0.47 13.96 13.82
C SER A 136 -0.53 13.54 12.73
N LEU A 137 -0.52 14.24 11.60
CA LEU A 137 -1.29 13.91 10.39
C LEU A 137 -0.60 12.82 9.53
N THR A 138 0.36 12.09 10.10
CA THR A 138 1.34 11.27 9.36
C THR A 138 1.31 9.81 9.83
N PRO A 139 1.53 8.82 8.95
CA PRO A 139 2.03 8.96 7.58
C PRO A 139 0.95 9.37 6.57
N LEU A 140 1.30 10.28 5.66
CA LEU A 140 0.52 10.55 4.44
C LEU A 140 0.97 9.58 3.34
N VAL A 141 0.09 9.24 2.41
CA VAL A 141 0.36 8.25 1.35
C VAL A 141 0.82 8.95 0.07
N ALA A 142 2.06 8.66 -0.32
CA ALA A 142 2.71 9.17 -1.53
C ALA A 142 2.73 8.11 -2.64
N HIS A 143 2.22 8.47 -3.81
CA HIS A 143 2.16 7.62 -4.99
C HIS A 143 3.04 8.21 -6.09
N TYR A 144 3.85 7.41 -6.78
CA TYR A 144 4.64 7.91 -7.92
C TYR A 144 3.84 7.84 -9.23
N LEU A 145 3.73 8.98 -9.92
CA LEU A 145 3.05 9.13 -11.21
C LEU A 145 4.06 9.53 -12.29
N PRO A 146 4.45 8.61 -13.20
CA PRO A 146 5.50 8.88 -14.19
C PRO A 146 5.21 10.06 -15.13
N ASP A 147 3.94 10.40 -15.38
CA ASP A 147 3.56 11.56 -16.22
C ASP A 147 3.54 12.89 -15.45
N SER A 148 3.57 12.85 -14.11
CA SER A 148 3.74 14.04 -13.27
C SER A 148 5.21 14.38 -13.00
N ASP A 149 6.13 13.44 -13.21
CA ASP A 149 7.56 13.61 -12.95
C ASP A 149 8.24 14.54 -13.97
N GLN A 150 8.40 15.82 -13.60
CA GLN A 150 9.07 16.83 -14.42
C GLN A 150 10.59 16.63 -14.47
N SER A 151 11.17 15.96 -13.47
CA SER A 151 12.60 15.61 -13.45
C SER A 151 12.93 14.53 -14.49
N ARG A 152 11.97 13.68 -14.88
CA ARG A 152 12.17 12.57 -15.82
C ARG A 152 11.41 12.68 -17.14
N ARG A 153 10.39 13.55 -17.25
CA ARG A 153 9.51 13.72 -18.42
C ARG A 153 10.21 13.61 -19.78
N ALA A 154 11.33 14.31 -19.98
CA ALA A 154 12.04 14.34 -21.27
C ALA A 154 12.70 13.00 -21.65
N PHE A 155 13.12 12.20 -20.67
CA PHE A 155 13.64 10.84 -20.90
C PHE A 155 12.49 9.86 -21.17
N LEU A 156 11.40 9.98 -20.42
CA LEU A 156 10.22 9.11 -20.53
C LEU A 156 9.45 9.33 -21.83
N SER A 157 9.40 10.57 -22.35
CA SER A 157 8.74 10.89 -23.62
C SER A 157 9.55 10.50 -24.87
N THR A 158 10.78 10.01 -24.72
CA THR A 158 11.68 9.67 -25.84
C THR A 158 12.14 8.20 -25.85
N ALA A 159 11.99 7.49 -24.73
CA ALA A 159 12.23 6.05 -24.66
C ALA A 159 10.97 5.22 -24.97
N ARG A 160 11.19 3.97 -25.39
CA ARG A 160 10.09 3.02 -25.63
C ARG A 160 9.60 2.45 -24.30
N PRO A 161 8.29 2.20 -24.08
CA PRO A 161 7.77 1.73 -22.79
C PRO A 161 8.43 0.44 -22.27
N GLU A 162 8.80 -0.48 -23.17
CA GLU A 162 9.49 -1.74 -22.84
C GLU A 162 10.96 -1.57 -22.41
N ASP A 163 11.59 -0.42 -22.72
CA ASP A 163 12.94 -0.07 -22.25
C ASP A 163 12.93 0.54 -20.83
N ILE A 164 11.76 0.94 -20.32
CA ILE A 164 11.62 1.71 -19.07
C ILE A 164 11.27 0.78 -17.90
N GLN A 165 11.95 0.97 -16.77
CA GLN A 165 11.65 0.27 -15.52
C GLN A 165 11.61 1.25 -14.35
N VAL A 166 10.52 1.22 -13.57
CA VAL A 166 10.37 1.93 -12.29
C VAL A 166 10.69 0.96 -11.16
N LYS A 167 11.45 1.40 -10.16
CA LYS A 167 11.78 0.62 -8.96
C LYS A 167 11.44 1.38 -7.69
N PHE A 168 10.53 0.82 -6.91
CA PHE A 168 10.22 1.23 -5.55
C PHE A 168 11.17 0.51 -4.58
N ILE A 169 11.72 1.24 -3.61
CA ILE A 169 12.66 0.70 -2.61
C ILE A 169 12.20 1.14 -1.22
N THR A 170 11.74 0.17 -0.42
CA THR A 170 11.45 0.36 1.00
C THR A 170 12.54 -0.36 1.83
N PRO A 171 13.40 0.37 2.57
CA PRO A 171 14.43 -0.22 3.43
C PRO A 171 13.91 -0.51 4.84
N SER A 172 14.41 -1.59 5.46
CA SER A 172 13.84 -2.12 6.72
C SER A 172 14.22 -1.39 8.01
N ARG A 173 15.23 -0.51 7.98
CA ARG A 173 15.61 0.38 9.09
C ARG A 173 16.15 1.69 8.52
N ASP A 174 15.58 2.81 8.97
CA ASP A 174 16.01 4.22 8.90
C ASP A 174 16.51 4.81 7.57
N GLY A 175 16.64 4.02 6.51
CA GLY A 175 16.95 4.48 5.17
C GLY A 175 15.76 5.23 4.54
N GLU A 176 16.08 6.14 3.65
CA GLU A 176 15.09 6.86 2.85
C GLU A 176 14.37 5.88 1.90
N LYS A 177 13.05 6.04 1.78
CA LYS A 177 12.25 5.29 0.80
C LYS A 177 12.49 5.96 -0.57
N GLN A 178 12.67 5.18 -1.63
CA GLN A 178 13.14 5.72 -2.92
C GLN A 178 12.32 5.22 -4.10
N VAL A 179 12.17 6.09 -5.11
CA VAL A 179 11.72 5.71 -6.46
C VAL A 179 12.84 5.97 -7.45
N LYS A 180 13.34 4.88 -8.04
CA LYS A 180 14.41 4.90 -9.04
C LYS A 180 13.87 4.49 -10.40
N VAL A 181 14.04 5.33 -11.41
CA VAL A 181 13.67 4.99 -12.78
C VAL A 181 14.92 4.70 -13.60
N THR A 182 14.84 3.69 -14.46
CA THR A 182 15.91 3.33 -15.39
C THR A 182 15.38 3.16 -16.81
N ILE A 183 16.27 3.39 -17.78
CA ILE A 183 16.03 3.16 -19.21
C ILE A 183 17.16 2.26 -19.72
N LYS A 184 16.81 1.09 -20.26
CA LYS A 184 17.79 0.02 -20.60
C LYS A 184 18.75 -0.30 -19.44
N GLY A 185 18.21 -0.33 -18.23
CA GLY A 185 18.94 -0.56 -16.98
C GLY A 185 19.80 0.61 -16.45
N LYS A 186 19.93 1.71 -17.20
CA LYS A 186 20.68 2.90 -16.76
C LYS A 186 19.78 3.87 -15.99
N PRO A 187 20.17 4.39 -14.81
CA PRO A 187 19.39 5.40 -14.08
C PRO A 187 19.20 6.67 -14.90
N VAL A 188 18.03 7.31 -14.78
CA VAL A 188 17.75 8.61 -15.40
C VAL A 188 17.10 9.59 -14.41
N SER A 189 17.61 10.80 -14.34
CA SER A 189 16.93 11.96 -13.74
C SER A 189 17.62 13.28 -14.14
N ARG A 190 16.93 14.40 -13.92
CA ARG A 190 17.50 15.74 -13.88
C ARG A 190 18.08 16.12 -12.52
N HIS A 191 17.83 15.35 -11.45
CA HIS A 191 18.59 15.49 -10.19
C HIS A 191 20.07 15.14 -10.42
N GLU A 192 20.95 15.67 -9.58
CA GLU A 192 22.39 15.43 -9.66
C GLU A 192 22.72 13.92 -9.74
N ASN A 193 23.72 13.55 -10.55
CA ASN A 193 24.19 12.18 -10.73
C ASN A 193 23.12 11.13 -11.12
N ASN A 194 21.96 11.56 -11.65
CA ASN A 194 20.76 10.73 -11.88
C ASN A 194 20.17 10.12 -10.60
N ASN A 195 20.20 10.87 -9.50
CA ASN A 195 19.66 10.45 -8.21
C ASN A 195 18.17 10.01 -8.30
N PRO A 196 17.75 9.06 -7.45
CA PRO A 196 16.35 8.67 -7.33
C PRO A 196 15.52 9.79 -6.70
N THR A 197 14.20 9.70 -6.84
CA THR A 197 13.26 10.47 -6.03
C THR A 197 13.31 9.94 -4.60
N LEU A 198 13.61 10.83 -3.65
CA LEU A 198 13.69 10.51 -2.22
C LEU A 198 12.36 10.87 -1.56
N VAL A 199 11.81 9.94 -0.79
CA VAL A 199 10.48 10.07 -0.17
C VAL A 199 10.66 10.31 1.33
N PRO A 200 10.28 11.49 1.87
CA PRO A 200 10.41 11.83 3.28
C PRO A 200 9.89 10.77 4.25
N HIS A 201 10.52 10.67 5.43
CA HIS A 201 10.20 9.68 6.46
C HIS A 201 8.72 9.67 6.88
N PHE A 202 8.08 10.85 6.92
CA PHE A 202 6.66 11.04 7.26
C PHE A 202 5.68 10.67 6.14
N LEU A 203 6.17 10.25 4.97
CA LEU A 203 5.36 9.71 3.89
C LEU A 203 5.49 8.18 3.82
N GLN A 204 4.37 7.49 3.61
CA GLN A 204 4.33 6.09 3.20
C GLN A 204 4.36 6.04 1.68
N LEU A 205 5.37 5.37 1.12
CA LEU A 205 5.47 5.14 -0.32
C LEU A 205 4.52 4.00 -0.72
N ALA A 206 3.48 4.31 -1.48
CA ALA A 206 2.57 3.33 -2.05
C ALA A 206 3.31 2.53 -3.14
N GLN A 207 3.42 1.22 -2.95
CA GLN A 207 4.04 0.31 -3.92
C GLN A 207 2.96 -0.20 -4.88
N VAL A 208 2.65 0.65 -5.86
CA VAL A 208 1.61 0.44 -6.88
C VAL A 208 2.20 0.27 -8.28
N GLY A 209 1.43 -0.35 -9.16
CA GLY A 209 1.80 -0.59 -10.54
C GLY A 209 1.91 0.74 -11.29
N THR A 210 2.85 0.80 -12.23
CA THR A 210 2.94 1.92 -13.17
C THR A 210 2.67 1.43 -14.59
N LYS A 211 2.63 2.36 -15.53
CA LYS A 211 2.57 2.03 -16.95
C LYS A 211 3.81 1.33 -17.53
N PHE A 212 4.91 1.37 -16.80
CA PHE A 212 6.16 0.72 -17.16
C PHE A 212 6.38 -0.53 -16.28
N SER A 213 7.33 -1.37 -16.67
CA SER A 213 7.75 -2.53 -15.87
C SER A 213 8.14 -2.09 -14.45
N THR A 214 7.46 -2.59 -13.43
CA THR A 214 7.60 -2.10 -12.04
C THR A 214 8.25 -3.14 -11.13
N GLN A 215 9.38 -2.79 -10.51
CA GLN A 215 9.95 -3.53 -9.40
C GLN A 215 9.46 -2.94 -8.07
N MET A 216 8.83 -3.76 -7.23
CA MET A 216 8.37 -3.41 -5.90
C MET A 216 9.13 -4.25 -4.88
N GLN A 217 9.65 -3.61 -3.84
CA GLN A 217 10.39 -4.28 -2.78
C GLN A 217 9.98 -3.74 -1.42
N GLY A 218 9.25 -4.58 -0.68
CA GLY A 218 8.85 -4.36 0.70
C GLY A 218 10.02 -4.31 1.70
N ASP A 219 9.69 -4.04 2.96
CA ASP A 219 10.63 -4.16 4.07
C ASP A 219 10.54 -5.52 4.81
N LYS A 220 10.37 -5.59 6.13
CA LYS A 220 10.11 -6.85 6.85
C LYS A 220 8.86 -6.75 7.77
N ARG A 221 8.02 -5.77 7.49
CA ARG A 221 6.70 -5.56 8.07
C ARG A 221 5.67 -5.81 6.97
N ASN A 222 4.42 -6.05 7.35
CA ASN A 222 3.30 -6.24 6.43
C ASN A 222 3.26 -5.15 5.33
N ASN A 223 3.62 -5.53 4.10
CA ASN A 223 3.57 -4.67 2.92
C ASN A 223 2.24 -4.84 2.18
N THR A 224 1.89 -3.85 1.36
CA THR A 224 0.91 -4.03 0.28
C THR A 224 1.57 -3.67 -1.04
N LEU A 225 1.65 -4.65 -1.94
CA LEU A 225 2.28 -4.54 -3.26
C LEU A 225 1.21 -4.82 -4.32
N SER A 226 0.87 -3.83 -5.14
CA SER A 226 -0.30 -3.90 -6.03
C SER A 226 0.08 -3.57 -7.46
N THR A 227 -0.32 -4.37 -8.46
CA THR A 227 -0.18 -4.00 -9.88
C THR A 227 -1.30 -3.09 -10.39
N THR A 228 -2.25 -2.74 -9.51
CA THR A 228 -3.36 -1.80 -9.81
C THR A 228 -2.80 -0.43 -10.14
N LEU A 229 -3.25 0.14 -11.26
CA LEU A 229 -2.96 1.50 -11.68
C LEU A 229 -3.78 2.50 -10.85
N LEU A 230 -3.44 3.78 -10.93
CA LEU A 230 -4.19 4.83 -10.23
C LEU A 230 -5.23 5.48 -11.16
N PRO A 231 -6.43 5.83 -10.65
CA PRO A 231 -7.46 6.49 -11.45
C PRO A 231 -6.93 7.76 -12.13
N GLY A 232 -7.05 7.80 -13.46
CA GLY A 232 -6.43 8.79 -14.34
C GLY A 232 -5.38 8.20 -15.29
N ASP A 233 -4.71 7.11 -14.91
CA ASP A 233 -3.80 6.34 -15.79
C ASP A 233 -4.58 5.36 -16.72
N GLU A 234 -5.91 5.42 -16.79
CA GLU A 234 -6.75 4.35 -17.37
C GLU A 234 -7.26 4.59 -18.81
N GLU A 235 -7.48 5.83 -19.25
CA GLU A 235 -8.26 6.07 -20.49
C GLU A 235 -7.47 5.98 -21.81
N ASN A 236 -6.16 6.18 -21.77
CA ASN A 236 -5.30 6.25 -22.96
C ASN A 236 -4.68 4.89 -23.42
N ASN A 237 -4.82 3.79 -22.65
CA ASN A 237 -3.60 2.92 -22.23
C ASN A 237 -3.83 1.59 -23.14
N ARG A 238 -4.45 1.75 -24.32
CA ARG A 238 -4.87 0.65 -25.23
C ARG A 238 -3.74 -0.21 -25.84
N LEU A 239 -2.47 0.07 -25.52
CA LEU A 239 -1.27 -0.63 -26.02
C LEU A 239 -0.39 -1.23 -24.90
N TRP A 240 -0.69 -1.01 -23.63
CA TRP A 240 0.27 -1.19 -22.54
C TRP A 240 0.53 -2.65 -22.14
N HIS A 241 -0.44 -3.53 -22.37
CA HIS A 241 -0.59 -4.85 -21.77
C HIS A 241 0.33 -5.97 -22.30
N ARG A 242 1.19 -5.69 -23.30
CA ARG A 242 1.91 -6.75 -24.04
C ARG A 242 3.39 -6.91 -23.70
N HIS A 243 4.01 -5.91 -23.08
CA HIS A 243 5.48 -5.83 -22.95
C HIS A 243 5.98 -5.33 -21.57
N SER A 244 5.09 -4.98 -20.65
CA SER A 244 5.45 -4.60 -19.28
C SER A 244 5.46 -5.81 -18.35
N LYS A 245 6.44 -5.86 -17.45
CA LYS A 245 6.63 -6.93 -16.46
C LYS A 245 6.85 -6.35 -15.08
N ASP A 246 6.06 -6.82 -14.12
CA ASP A 246 6.23 -6.46 -12.72
C ASP A 246 6.93 -7.55 -11.92
N SER A 247 7.64 -7.13 -10.89
CA SER A 247 8.32 -8.00 -9.94
C SER A 247 8.05 -7.50 -8.52
N LEU A 248 7.33 -8.29 -7.74
CA LEU A 248 6.86 -7.97 -6.40
C LEU A 248 7.61 -8.85 -5.40
N LYS A 249 8.28 -8.23 -4.43
CA LYS A 249 8.98 -8.92 -3.35
C LYS A 249 8.63 -8.26 -2.02
N GLY A 250 7.73 -8.86 -1.25
CA GLY A 250 7.39 -8.38 0.08
C GLY A 250 8.56 -8.56 1.06
N LYS A 251 8.95 -9.84 1.23
CA LYS A 251 10.00 -10.43 2.10
C LYS A 251 9.37 -11.10 3.31
N GLY A 252 9.00 -10.35 4.35
CA GLY A 252 8.54 -10.92 5.62
C GLY A 252 7.67 -9.93 6.39
N GLY A 253 6.98 -10.43 7.41
CA GLY A 253 5.68 -9.87 7.80
C GLY A 253 4.57 -10.44 6.90
N ALA A 254 3.30 -10.18 7.22
CA ALA A 254 2.18 -10.73 6.46
C ALA A 254 1.87 -9.84 5.24
N ASP A 255 2.39 -10.21 4.07
CA ASP A 255 2.37 -9.39 2.87
C ASP A 255 1.11 -9.58 2.00
N ARG A 256 0.62 -8.47 1.43
CA ARG A 256 -0.57 -8.42 0.57
C ARG A 256 -0.18 -8.11 -0.88
N TYR A 257 -0.21 -9.12 -1.74
CA TYR A 257 0.01 -9.00 -3.18
C TYR A 257 -1.33 -8.84 -3.90
N GLN A 258 -1.48 -7.80 -4.72
CA GLN A 258 -2.71 -7.56 -5.48
C GLN A 258 -2.41 -7.53 -6.98
N VAL A 259 -3.04 -8.44 -7.73
CA VAL A 259 -2.93 -8.49 -9.19
C VAL A 259 -4.19 -7.90 -9.81
N HIS A 260 -4.01 -6.82 -10.57
CA HIS A 260 -5.08 -6.19 -11.34
C HIS A 260 -5.36 -6.91 -12.67
N ALA A 261 -6.53 -6.64 -13.27
CA ALA A 261 -6.93 -7.20 -14.56
C ALA A 261 -6.11 -6.64 -15.74
N GLY A 262 -6.28 -7.24 -16.93
CA GLY A 262 -5.54 -6.89 -18.13
C GLY A 262 -4.22 -7.66 -18.27
N ALA A 263 -3.80 -7.97 -19.49
CA ALA A 263 -2.58 -8.74 -19.70
C ALA A 263 -1.33 -8.00 -19.19
N ARG A 264 -0.45 -8.76 -18.53
CA ARG A 264 0.81 -8.33 -17.90
C ARG A 264 1.57 -9.57 -17.43
N GLU A 265 2.91 -9.54 -17.44
CA GLU A 265 3.68 -10.51 -16.66
C GLU A 265 3.86 -10.01 -15.22
N VAL A 266 3.61 -10.87 -14.23
CA VAL A 266 3.81 -10.56 -12.81
C VAL A 266 4.64 -11.66 -12.16
N GLU A 267 5.81 -11.33 -11.63
CA GLU A 267 6.63 -12.24 -10.82
C GLU A 267 6.51 -11.90 -9.33
N ILE A 268 6.24 -12.89 -8.50
CA ILE A 268 6.15 -12.76 -7.05
C ILE A 268 7.29 -13.56 -6.41
N ASP A 269 8.18 -12.88 -5.66
CA ASP A 269 9.29 -13.51 -4.94
C ASP A 269 9.00 -13.59 -3.44
N ASN A 270 8.14 -14.55 -3.09
CA ASN A 270 7.59 -14.79 -1.76
C ASN A 270 8.61 -15.39 -0.77
N GLN A 271 9.81 -14.81 -0.68
CA GLN A 271 10.89 -15.31 0.17
C GLN A 271 11.01 -14.53 1.49
N ASP A 272 10.44 -15.11 2.55
CA ASP A 272 10.72 -14.79 3.95
C ASP A 272 11.90 -15.60 4.49
N ASP A 273 12.65 -15.06 5.43
CA ASP A 273 13.65 -15.77 6.23
C ASP A 273 13.21 -15.99 7.70
N GLY A 274 12.06 -15.42 8.10
CA GLY A 274 11.48 -15.52 9.44
C GLY A 274 12.18 -14.67 10.50
N SER A 275 13.13 -13.81 10.11
CA SER A 275 14.12 -13.23 11.02
C SER A 275 13.64 -12.07 11.91
N GLU A 276 12.38 -11.62 11.79
CA GLU A 276 11.77 -10.68 12.75
C GLU A 276 10.72 -11.34 13.67
N ASN A 277 10.36 -12.61 13.45
CA ASN A 277 9.34 -13.36 14.20
C ASN A 277 9.93 -14.64 14.84
N ASP A 278 11.14 -14.56 15.42
CA ASP A 278 11.86 -15.69 16.05
C ASP A 278 12.02 -16.96 15.18
N GLY A 279 11.95 -16.83 13.85
CA GLY A 279 12.02 -17.93 12.88
C GLY A 279 10.67 -18.50 12.42
N GLU A 280 9.56 -17.97 12.93
CA GLU A 280 8.24 -18.18 12.33
C GLU A 280 8.08 -17.37 11.04
N ILE A 281 7.31 -17.90 10.10
CA ILE A 281 7.09 -17.33 8.78
C ILE A 281 5.63 -16.88 8.72
N ALA A 282 5.43 -15.60 8.42
CA ALA A 282 4.08 -15.02 8.32
C ALA A 282 3.32 -15.59 7.10
N GLN A 283 2.00 -15.45 7.09
CA GLN A 283 1.16 -15.88 5.96
C GLN A 283 0.80 -14.68 5.09
N ASP A 284 1.15 -14.78 3.82
CA ASP A 284 0.89 -13.80 2.78
C ASP A 284 -0.40 -14.13 2.03
N ILE A 285 -0.94 -13.14 1.30
CA ILE A 285 -2.12 -13.31 0.46
C ILE A 285 -1.94 -12.69 -0.94
N LEU A 286 -2.28 -13.46 -1.97
CA LEU A 286 -2.29 -13.07 -3.37
C LEU A 286 -3.74 -12.97 -3.88
N MET A 287 -4.21 -11.75 -4.12
CA MET A 287 -5.49 -11.50 -4.80
C MET A 287 -5.32 -11.60 -6.31
N LEU A 288 -6.21 -12.36 -6.94
CA LEU A 288 -6.29 -12.58 -8.38
C LEU A 288 -7.51 -11.84 -8.98
N PRO A 289 -7.45 -11.39 -10.24
CA PRO A 289 -8.54 -10.65 -10.88
C PRO A 289 -9.63 -11.57 -11.50
N TRP A 290 -9.58 -12.87 -11.25
CA TRP A 290 -10.46 -13.91 -11.82
C TRP A 290 -11.01 -14.82 -10.70
N ASP A 291 -11.99 -15.66 -11.05
CA ASP A 291 -12.51 -16.71 -10.15
C ASP A 291 -11.58 -17.93 -10.16
N PHE A 292 -11.59 -18.75 -9.11
CA PHE A 292 -10.78 -19.97 -9.13
C PHE A 292 -11.20 -20.96 -10.22
N GLU A 293 -12.48 -21.03 -10.60
CA GLU A 293 -12.95 -21.87 -11.71
C GLU A 293 -12.39 -21.45 -13.09
N ASP A 294 -12.07 -20.17 -13.26
CA ASP A 294 -11.40 -19.62 -14.45
C ASP A 294 -9.86 -19.82 -14.41
N MET A 295 -9.30 -20.39 -13.34
CA MET A 295 -7.85 -20.46 -13.14
C MET A 295 -7.22 -21.78 -13.62
N ARG A 296 -6.15 -21.66 -14.41
CA ARG A 296 -5.21 -22.74 -14.70
C ARG A 296 -3.91 -22.55 -13.90
N ILE A 297 -3.60 -23.52 -13.05
CA ILE A 297 -2.32 -23.64 -12.33
C ILE A 297 -1.37 -24.58 -13.11
N ALA A 298 -0.08 -24.23 -13.19
CA ALA A 298 0.96 -25.10 -13.73
C ALA A 298 2.29 -24.97 -12.95
N GLN A 299 2.92 -26.10 -12.62
CA GLN A 299 4.31 -26.10 -12.14
C GLN A 299 5.26 -25.91 -13.33
N GLN A 300 6.25 -25.03 -13.20
CA GLN A 300 7.31 -24.83 -14.19
C GLN A 300 8.69 -24.87 -13.51
N GLY A 301 9.25 -26.08 -13.40
CA GLY A 301 10.47 -26.32 -12.64
C GLY A 301 10.25 -26.07 -11.15
N LEU A 302 10.88 -25.03 -10.61
CA LEU A 302 10.71 -24.59 -9.21
C LEU A 302 9.64 -23.50 -9.02
N ASP A 303 9.15 -22.89 -10.11
CA ASP A 303 8.11 -21.86 -10.06
C ASP A 303 6.71 -22.47 -10.16
N VAL A 304 5.71 -21.76 -9.64
CA VAL A 304 4.29 -21.95 -10.00
C VAL A 304 3.85 -20.84 -10.94
N VAL A 305 3.04 -21.16 -11.93
CA VAL A 305 2.42 -20.20 -12.85
C VAL A 305 0.90 -20.33 -12.77
N LEU A 306 0.24 -19.19 -12.57
CA LEU A 306 -1.20 -19.01 -12.57
C LEU A 306 -1.60 -18.21 -13.81
N THR A 307 -2.62 -18.68 -14.53
CA THR A 307 -3.12 -18.09 -15.78
C THR A 307 -4.63 -18.26 -15.85
N HIS A 308 -5.34 -17.35 -16.50
CA HIS A 308 -6.74 -17.57 -16.88
C HIS A 308 -6.83 -18.72 -17.89
N ALA A 309 -7.79 -19.64 -17.72
CA ALA A 309 -7.86 -20.89 -18.47
C ALA A 309 -8.39 -20.71 -19.90
N SER A 310 -9.45 -19.90 -20.04
CA SER A 310 -10.15 -19.59 -21.28
C SER A 310 -9.55 -18.41 -22.07
N ASP A 311 -9.23 -17.29 -21.40
CA ASP A 311 -8.56 -16.13 -22.01
C ASP A 311 -7.24 -15.74 -21.30
N PRO A 312 -6.15 -16.48 -21.54
CA PRO A 312 -4.81 -16.12 -21.07
C PRO A 312 -4.16 -14.94 -21.83
N HIS A 313 -4.86 -14.30 -22.77
CA HIS A 313 -4.31 -13.22 -23.60
C HIS A 313 -4.83 -11.83 -23.24
N SER A 314 -5.99 -11.73 -22.57
CA SER A 314 -6.49 -10.50 -21.94
C SER A 314 -6.19 -10.40 -20.45
N HIS A 315 -5.69 -11.46 -19.82
CA HIS A 315 -5.46 -11.56 -18.37
C HIS A 315 -3.97 -11.66 -18.01
N PRO A 316 -3.57 -11.31 -16.78
CA PRO A 316 -2.17 -11.39 -16.36
C PRO A 316 -1.69 -12.84 -16.25
N THR A 317 -0.39 -13.05 -16.43
CA THR A 317 0.30 -14.30 -16.10
C THR A 317 1.09 -14.09 -14.82
N VAL A 318 0.71 -14.78 -13.75
CA VAL A 318 1.34 -14.63 -12.42
C VAL A 318 2.29 -15.80 -12.17
N ARG A 319 3.56 -15.50 -11.91
CA ARG A 319 4.63 -16.49 -11.67
C ARG A 319 5.15 -16.34 -10.24
N ILE A 320 4.80 -17.29 -9.38
CA ILE A 320 5.31 -17.37 -8.01
C ILE A 320 6.69 -18.04 -8.08
N LYS A 321 7.74 -17.25 -7.84
CA LYS A 321 9.14 -17.65 -7.98
C LYS A 321 9.53 -18.65 -6.90
N ARG A 322 10.20 -19.73 -7.30
CA ARG A 322 10.87 -20.68 -6.40
C ARG A 322 9.95 -21.33 -5.34
N PHE A 323 8.64 -21.31 -5.54
CA PHE A 323 7.64 -21.88 -4.64
C PHE A 323 7.93 -23.34 -4.26
N MET A 324 8.38 -24.15 -5.23
CA MET A 324 8.72 -25.55 -4.96
C MET A 324 10.04 -25.71 -4.17
N GLN A 325 10.86 -24.67 -4.00
CA GLN A 325 12.20 -24.79 -3.41
C GLN A 325 12.20 -25.05 -1.89
N HIS A 326 11.50 -24.25 -1.08
CA HIS A 326 11.59 -24.34 0.39
C HIS A 326 10.30 -23.85 1.09
N LYS A 327 10.11 -24.18 2.38
CA LYS A 327 8.99 -23.62 3.18
C LYS A 327 8.99 -22.09 3.22
N ASN A 328 10.19 -21.51 3.18
CA ASN A 328 10.49 -20.09 3.03
C ASN A 328 10.06 -19.51 1.67
N ASN A 329 9.34 -20.26 0.83
CA ASN A 329 8.70 -19.80 -0.40
C ASN A 329 7.22 -20.25 -0.52
N ARG A 330 6.65 -20.87 0.54
CA ARG A 330 5.34 -21.53 0.55
C ARG A 330 4.49 -21.10 1.75
N HIS A 331 4.16 -19.82 1.79
CA HIS A 331 3.35 -19.20 2.85
C HIS A 331 2.41 -18.18 2.22
N LEU A 332 1.73 -18.61 1.14
CA LEU A 332 0.95 -17.73 0.27
C LEU A 332 -0.43 -18.35 0.02
N TRP A 333 -1.45 -17.67 0.54
CA TRP A 333 -2.85 -17.96 0.26
C TRP A 333 -3.27 -17.28 -1.04
N LEU A 334 -4.15 -17.94 -1.80
CA LEU A 334 -4.78 -17.31 -2.96
C LEU A 334 -6.13 -16.75 -2.54
N GLN A 335 -6.49 -15.57 -3.06
CA GLN A 335 -7.82 -14.98 -2.96
C GLN A 335 -8.34 -14.73 -4.38
N ASP A 336 -9.58 -15.16 -4.67
CA ASP A 336 -10.24 -14.86 -5.93
C ASP A 336 -10.85 -13.44 -5.95
N LYS A 337 -11.43 -13.05 -7.10
CA LYS A 337 -12.04 -11.73 -7.28
C LYS A 337 -13.27 -11.48 -6.40
N ASN A 338 -13.93 -12.53 -5.89
CA ASN A 338 -15.12 -12.47 -5.04
C ASN A 338 -14.77 -12.49 -3.54
N GLY A 339 -13.54 -12.84 -3.18
CA GLY A 339 -13.07 -12.98 -1.80
C GLY A 339 -13.04 -14.42 -1.27
N VAL A 340 -13.20 -15.43 -2.13
CA VAL A 340 -12.95 -16.84 -1.75
C VAL A 340 -11.44 -17.01 -1.53
N ILE A 341 -11.06 -17.68 -0.44
CA ILE A 341 -9.67 -17.89 -0.04
C ILE A 341 -9.39 -19.40 0.05
N ASP A 342 -8.27 -19.83 -0.53
CA ASP A 342 -7.77 -21.22 -0.44
C ASP A 342 -6.23 -21.25 -0.44
N GLU A 343 -5.64 -22.29 0.16
CA GLU A 343 -4.19 -22.41 0.32
C GLU A 343 -3.56 -23.11 -0.88
N LEU A 344 -2.51 -22.51 -1.46
CA LEU A 344 -1.68 -23.22 -2.43
C LEU A 344 -0.68 -24.10 -1.65
N GLN A 345 -0.85 -25.42 -1.72
CA GLN A 345 -0.06 -26.38 -0.96
C GLN A 345 0.95 -27.15 -1.82
N VAL A 346 1.98 -27.71 -1.17
CA VAL A 346 2.89 -28.70 -1.76
C VAL A 346 2.87 -29.96 -0.90
N THR A 347 2.42 -31.07 -1.48
CA THR A 347 2.31 -32.36 -0.80
C THR A 347 3.67 -32.95 -0.41
N ALA A 348 3.66 -33.93 0.50
CA ALA A 348 4.85 -34.72 0.85
C ALA A 348 5.52 -35.44 -0.35
N LYS A 349 4.81 -35.60 -1.48
CA LYS A 349 5.34 -36.12 -2.75
C LYS A 349 5.95 -35.04 -3.66
N HIS A 350 6.08 -33.81 -3.16
CA HIS A 350 6.57 -32.64 -3.90
C HIS A 350 5.67 -32.26 -5.11
N GLN A 351 4.37 -32.51 -5.01
CA GLN A 351 3.36 -32.16 -6.02
C GLN A 351 2.51 -30.99 -5.51
N LEU A 352 2.07 -30.10 -6.42
CA LEU A 352 1.11 -29.04 -6.08
C LEU A 352 -0.26 -29.62 -5.68
N LEU A 353 -0.94 -28.91 -4.78
CA LEU A 353 -2.30 -29.19 -4.34
C LEU A 353 -3.03 -27.85 -4.11
N PHE A 354 -4.27 -27.78 -4.57
CA PHE A 354 -5.16 -26.62 -4.48
C PHE A 354 -6.59 -27.13 -4.63
N TYR A 355 -7.54 -26.66 -3.82
CA TYR A 355 -8.89 -27.22 -3.71
C TYR A 355 -9.97 -26.36 -4.38
N GLY A 356 -9.71 -25.06 -4.60
CA GLY A 356 -10.63 -24.11 -5.24
C GLY A 356 -11.08 -24.41 -6.69
N LEU A 357 -10.71 -25.58 -7.25
CA LEU A 357 -11.13 -26.06 -8.57
C LEU A 357 -12.25 -27.13 -8.52
N GLY A 358 -12.66 -27.59 -7.33
CA GLY A 358 -13.68 -28.65 -7.13
C GLY A 358 -13.15 -30.08 -7.30
N GLU A 359 -13.84 -31.15 -6.85
CA GLU A 359 -15.19 -31.23 -6.24
C GLU A 359 -15.20 -31.53 -4.71
N GLU A 360 -14.10 -31.98 -4.09
CA GLU A 360 -14.11 -32.40 -2.67
C GLU A 360 -14.03 -31.24 -1.64
N ALA A 361 -15.05 -30.38 -1.58
CA ALA A 361 -15.19 -29.39 -0.50
C ALA A 361 -15.51 -30.07 0.84
N LYS A 362 -14.49 -30.31 1.68
CA LYS A 362 -14.63 -30.95 3.00
C LYS A 362 -15.01 -29.95 4.11
N PRO A 363 -15.62 -30.38 5.24
CA PRO A 363 -16.25 -29.45 6.21
C PRO A 363 -15.36 -28.38 6.84
N VAL A 364 -14.03 -28.52 6.75
CA VAL A 364 -13.02 -27.59 7.29
C VAL A 364 -13.16 -26.17 6.74
N HIS A 365 -13.67 -25.99 5.52
CA HIS A 365 -13.72 -24.67 4.87
C HIS A 365 -14.59 -23.63 5.60
N GLN A 366 -15.56 -24.03 6.45
CA GLN A 366 -16.35 -23.06 7.25
C GLN A 366 -15.60 -22.53 8.48
N GLU A 367 -14.69 -23.31 9.06
CA GLU A 367 -13.80 -22.81 10.12
C GLU A 367 -12.63 -22.04 9.51
N ALA A 368 -12.11 -22.49 8.35
CA ALA A 368 -11.14 -21.72 7.57
C ALA A 368 -11.67 -20.31 7.22
N ALA A 369 -12.88 -20.18 6.68
CA ALA A 369 -13.47 -18.87 6.35
C ALA A 369 -13.64 -17.94 7.56
N ARG A 370 -13.91 -18.49 8.76
CA ARG A 370 -13.94 -17.73 10.02
C ARG A 370 -12.53 -17.32 10.47
N ALA A 371 -11.56 -18.22 10.37
CA ALA A 371 -10.16 -17.92 10.64
C ALA A 371 -9.61 -16.86 9.67
N SER A 372 -9.93 -16.94 8.37
CA SER A 372 -9.57 -15.94 7.36
C SER A 372 -10.25 -14.58 7.60
N SER A 373 -11.47 -14.56 8.14
CA SER A 373 -12.14 -13.31 8.55
C SER A 373 -11.41 -12.64 9.72
N LEU A 374 -11.06 -13.40 10.76
CA LEU A 374 -10.26 -12.94 11.90
C LEU A 374 -8.83 -12.55 11.49
N LEU A 375 -8.25 -13.25 10.51
CA LEU A 375 -6.95 -12.92 9.91
C LEU A 375 -7.04 -11.59 9.16
N LEU A 376 -8.11 -11.35 8.38
CA LEU A 376 -8.33 -10.07 7.71
C LEU A 376 -8.51 -8.92 8.71
N GLU A 377 -9.28 -9.13 9.79
CA GLU A 377 -9.43 -8.15 10.87
C GLU A 377 -8.08 -7.85 11.53
N ALA A 378 -7.31 -8.87 11.91
CA ALA A 378 -5.98 -8.73 12.50
C ALA A 378 -4.97 -8.04 11.56
N MET A 379 -4.98 -8.36 10.27
CA MET A 379 -4.13 -7.72 9.25
C MET A 379 -4.57 -6.29 8.91
N SER A 380 -5.83 -5.92 9.16
CA SER A 380 -6.38 -4.58 8.86
C SER A 380 -6.03 -3.51 9.89
N GLY A 381 -5.63 -3.91 11.10
CA GLY A 381 -5.38 -3.00 12.23
C GLY A 381 -6.63 -2.34 12.84
N PHE A 382 -7.84 -2.62 12.33
CA PHE A 382 -9.09 -2.05 12.84
C PHE A 382 -9.70 -2.90 13.96
N THR A 383 -9.36 -2.60 15.22
CA THR A 383 -10.11 -3.14 16.36
C THR A 383 -11.45 -2.41 16.51
N SER A 384 -12.55 -3.11 16.20
CA SER A 384 -13.91 -2.64 16.41
C SER A 384 -14.24 -2.55 17.92
N SER A 385 -14.03 -1.38 18.52
CA SER A 385 -14.29 -1.14 19.93
C SER A 385 -15.80 -1.05 20.22
N ARG A 386 -16.39 -2.17 20.66
CA ARG A 386 -17.65 -2.18 21.42
C ARG A 386 -17.35 -2.37 22.91
N HIS A 387 -17.94 -1.52 23.75
CA HIS A 387 -17.71 -1.52 25.18
C HIS A 387 -18.28 -2.75 25.90
N SER A 388 -17.45 -3.35 26.76
CA SER A 388 -17.88 -3.94 28.04
C SER A 388 -16.76 -3.74 29.09
N SER A 389 -17.15 -3.68 30.36
CA SER A 389 -16.29 -3.30 31.50
C SER A 389 -15.58 -4.53 32.13
N PRO A 390 -14.60 -4.37 33.06
CA PRO A 390 -13.43 -5.26 33.11
C PRO A 390 -13.47 -6.44 34.10
N ASP A 391 -12.70 -7.48 33.73
CA ASP A 391 -11.92 -8.42 34.56
C ASP A 391 -12.60 -9.30 35.65
N PRO A 392 -11.96 -10.40 36.13
CA PRO A 392 -10.59 -10.89 35.83
C PRO A 392 -10.45 -12.37 35.40
N ALA A 393 -9.20 -12.74 35.12
CA ALA A 393 -8.58 -14.09 35.19
C ALA A 393 -8.76 -15.05 33.99
N ILE A 394 -7.66 -15.25 33.25
CA ILE A 394 -7.43 -16.36 32.32
C ILE A 394 -6.35 -17.28 32.90
N PRO A 395 -6.64 -18.57 33.21
CA PRO A 395 -5.62 -19.58 33.44
C PRO A 395 -5.11 -20.14 32.10
N ALA A 396 -3.79 -20.22 31.91
CA ALA A 396 -3.20 -20.72 30.68
C ALA A 396 -3.31 -22.25 30.58
N LEU A 397 -3.97 -22.76 29.53
CA LEU A 397 -4.00 -24.21 29.25
C LEU A 397 -4.37 -24.52 27.79
N LEU A 398 -3.36 -24.86 26.98
CA LEU A 398 -3.53 -25.58 25.71
C LEU A 398 -2.31 -26.47 25.50
N VAL A 399 -2.44 -27.74 25.90
CA VAL A 399 -1.39 -28.75 25.80
C VAL A 399 -1.44 -29.39 24.41
N ARG A 400 -0.26 -29.71 23.84
CA ARG A 400 -0.15 -30.41 22.54
C ARG A 400 -0.87 -31.76 22.56
N ILE A 401 -1.49 -32.11 21.44
CA ILE A 401 -1.96 -33.47 21.15
C ILE A 401 -1.12 -34.00 19.98
N ASP A 402 -0.29 -35.01 20.23
CA ASP A 402 0.50 -35.67 19.18
C ASP A 402 -0.35 -36.72 18.44
N PRO A 403 -0.50 -36.63 17.09
CA PRO A 403 -1.28 -37.58 16.32
C PRO A 403 -0.43 -38.80 15.91
N SER A 404 -0.45 -39.86 16.71
CA SER A 404 0.08 -41.17 16.32
C SER A 404 -0.74 -42.35 16.84
N ALA A 405 -0.61 -43.51 16.19
CA ALA A 405 -1.25 -44.80 16.54
C ALA A 405 -2.80 -44.87 16.49
N ALA A 406 -3.38 -44.74 15.29
CA ALA A 406 -4.72 -45.26 15.00
C ALA A 406 -4.65 -46.76 14.62
N SER A 407 -5.06 -47.67 15.52
CA SER A 407 -5.11 -49.12 15.23
C SER A 407 -6.14 -49.88 16.08
N LEU A 408 -7.37 -49.98 15.58
CA LEU A 408 -8.34 -51.10 15.69
C LEU A 408 -8.39 -51.97 16.98
N GLY A 409 -9.53 -51.95 17.69
CA GLY A 409 -10.15 -53.16 18.26
C GLY A 409 -10.71 -53.10 19.69
N GLY A 410 -11.83 -53.80 19.93
CA GLY A 410 -12.14 -54.42 21.25
C GLY A 410 -13.05 -53.70 22.25
N ILE A 411 -14.37 -53.89 22.13
CA ILE A 411 -15.41 -53.60 23.15
C ILE A 411 -15.40 -54.69 24.28
N PRO A 412 -16.04 -54.54 25.48
CA PRO A 412 -15.89 -53.55 26.56
C PRO A 412 -15.77 -54.17 28.00
N ALA A 413 -15.69 -53.33 29.06
CA ALA A 413 -16.66 -53.27 30.20
C ALA A 413 -16.14 -53.25 31.67
N LYS A 414 -16.88 -52.48 32.51
CA LYS A 414 -17.12 -52.57 33.98
C LYS A 414 -16.00 -52.27 35.02
N SER A 415 -16.23 -51.17 35.76
CA SER A 415 -15.89 -50.96 37.20
C SER A 415 -14.39 -50.81 37.56
N ILE A 416 -13.92 -50.32 38.73
CA ILE A 416 -14.52 -50.04 40.06
C ILE A 416 -14.05 -48.68 40.65
N ARG A 417 -15.02 -47.85 41.06
CA ARG A 417 -15.18 -47.09 42.34
C ARG A 417 -13.95 -46.74 43.24
N ILE A 418 -13.70 -45.43 43.39
CA ILE A 418 -13.41 -44.64 44.63
C ILE A 418 -12.41 -45.18 45.68
N GLN A 419 -11.35 -44.40 45.95
CA GLN A 419 -11.09 -43.92 47.33
C GLN A 419 -10.35 -42.57 47.37
N MET A 420 -10.73 -41.70 48.31
CA MET A 420 -10.00 -40.49 48.73
C MET A 420 -9.21 -40.82 50.00
N GLN A 421 -8.10 -40.11 50.25
CA GLN A 421 -7.87 -39.52 51.57
C GLN A 421 -6.83 -38.38 51.53
N ASN A 422 -7.22 -37.27 52.16
CA ASN A 422 -6.44 -36.10 52.61
C ASN A 422 -5.44 -35.47 51.62
#